data_AF-J0D8Q6-F1
#
_entry.id   AF-J0D8Q6-F1
#
_cell.length_a   1.000
_cell.length_b   1.000
_cell.length_c   1.000
_cell.angle_alpha   90.00
_cell.angle_beta   90.00
_cell.angle_gamma   90.00
#
_symmetry.space_group_name_H-M   'P 1'
#
loop_
_entity.id
_entity.type
_entity.pdbx_description
1 polymer ?
#
loop_
_entity_poly.entity_id
_entity_poly.type
_entity_poly.pdbx_seq_one_letter_code
_entity_poly.pdbx_strand_id
1 'polypeptide(L)'
;MDAETKQAAYHTHAYHTAGAAMMSFQPIQKIHQHICAFHPYAHDKTRAVRAHHFCTHFRPDMHQCVIYDGPGDNARLIGIEYIVTDAVFKTLPDEEKKYWHSHKYEVESGLLMLVAKAGVPNAAADEAEQPAMLELRKTYGKTIHTWVFDEHPDLPLGPPQLMMSWTDDAQVRGFEDAIAARDAELGVSTEGKRKLREGYIPKDGFEPDAHADYPVHSGKSVYLKPVEVDVKLA
;
A
#
# COMPACT_ATOMS: atom_id res chain seq x y z
N MET A 1 -39.19 -7.59 21.13
CA MET A 1 -38.26 -8.36 20.29
C MET A 1 -37.29 -9.08 21.18
N ASP A 2 -37.24 -10.40 21.09
CA ASP A 2 -36.22 -11.24 21.73
C ASP A 2 -34.82 -10.99 21.13
N ALA A 3 -33.81 -11.64 21.70
CA ALA A 3 -32.41 -11.46 21.30
C ALA A 3 -32.14 -11.90 19.86
N GLU A 4 -32.76 -13.00 19.42
CA GLU A 4 -32.60 -13.56 18.07
C GLU A 4 -33.18 -12.60 17.01
N THR A 5 -34.36 -12.05 17.26
CA THR A 5 -34.99 -11.04 16.39
C THR A 5 -34.12 -9.79 16.28
N LYS A 6 -33.52 -9.33 17.39
CA LYS A 6 -32.60 -8.18 17.38
C LYS A 6 -31.30 -8.48 16.62
N GLN A 7 -30.76 -9.68 16.76
CA GLN A 7 -29.56 -10.12 16.03
C GLN A 7 -29.83 -10.20 14.53
N ALA A 8 -30.96 -10.78 14.12
CA ALA A 8 -31.34 -10.87 12.72
C ALA A 8 -31.44 -9.49 12.05
N ALA A 9 -31.87 -8.46 12.80
CA ALA A 9 -31.95 -7.09 12.30
C ALA A 9 -30.59 -6.51 11.86
N TYR A 10 -29.46 -6.97 12.43
CA TYR A 10 -28.11 -6.49 12.09
C TYR A 10 -27.76 -6.69 10.61
N HIS A 11 -28.25 -7.76 9.99
CA HIS A 11 -27.97 -8.10 8.59
C HIS A 11 -28.95 -7.46 7.60
N THR A 12 -29.83 -6.57 8.06
CA THR A 12 -30.84 -5.94 7.21
C THR A 12 -30.33 -4.65 6.59
N HIS A 13 -30.75 -4.36 5.36
CA HIS A 13 -30.45 -3.08 4.70
C HIS A 13 -30.89 -1.87 5.53
N ALA A 14 -32.04 -1.97 6.24
CA ALA A 14 -32.54 -0.90 7.10
C ALA A 14 -31.57 -0.55 8.24
N TYR A 15 -30.99 -1.56 8.91
CA TYR A 15 -30.00 -1.33 9.97
C TYR A 15 -28.72 -0.70 9.41
N HIS A 16 -28.21 -1.20 8.28
CA HIS A 16 -27.02 -0.64 7.64
C HIS A 16 -27.22 0.83 7.22
N THR A 17 -28.37 1.18 6.62
CA THR A 17 -28.70 2.55 6.22
C THR A 17 -28.85 3.49 7.42
N ALA A 18 -29.53 3.04 8.48
CA ALA A 18 -29.63 3.81 9.73
C ALA A 18 -28.24 4.03 10.35
N GLY A 19 -27.41 2.99 10.36
CA GLY A 19 -26.01 3.03 10.80
C GLY A 19 -25.21 4.10 10.06
N ALA A 20 -25.28 4.12 8.72
CA ALA A 20 -24.60 5.12 7.89
C ALA A 20 -25.01 6.57 8.21
N ALA A 21 -26.26 6.79 8.65
CA ALA A 21 -26.77 8.10 9.02
C ALA A 21 -26.44 8.51 10.48
N MET A 22 -26.34 7.55 11.41
CA MET A 22 -26.22 7.82 12.85
C MET A 22 -24.80 7.63 13.42
N MET A 23 -24.00 6.76 12.82
CA MET A 23 -22.65 6.44 13.30
C MET A 23 -21.63 7.41 12.75
N SER A 24 -20.58 7.67 13.53
CA SER A 24 -19.50 8.56 13.13
C SER A 24 -18.36 7.77 12.49
N PHE A 25 -17.97 8.17 11.29
CA PHE A 25 -16.85 7.58 10.54
C PHE A 25 -15.67 8.55 10.39
N GLN A 26 -15.53 9.50 11.32
CA GLN A 26 -14.57 10.59 11.23
C GLN A 26 -13.13 10.16 10.89
N PRO A 27 -12.55 9.08 11.47
CA PRO A 27 -11.23 8.62 11.06
C PRO A 27 -11.15 8.18 9.60
N ILE A 28 -12.16 7.46 9.12
CA ILE A 28 -12.23 6.97 7.72
C ILE A 28 -12.45 8.14 6.76
N GLN A 29 -13.25 9.13 7.15
CA GLN A 29 -13.51 10.34 6.36
C GLN A 29 -12.28 11.24 6.16
N LYS A 30 -11.18 11.01 6.90
CA LYS A 30 -9.91 11.72 6.70
C LYS A 30 -9.06 11.16 5.56
N ILE A 31 -9.39 9.98 5.04
CA ILE A 31 -8.72 9.42 3.87
C ILE A 31 -8.95 10.36 2.68
N HIS A 32 -7.87 10.86 2.10
CA HIS A 32 -7.92 11.84 1.01
C HIS A 32 -6.99 11.49 -0.16
N GLN A 33 -6.33 10.34 -0.12
CA GLN A 33 -5.41 9.90 -1.17
C GLN A 33 -5.61 8.41 -1.46
N HIS A 34 -5.70 8.08 -2.74
CA HIS A 34 -5.81 6.71 -3.25
C HIS A 34 -4.63 6.42 -4.16
N ILE A 35 -3.79 5.46 -3.77
CA ILE A 35 -2.62 5.02 -4.52
C ILE A 35 -2.80 3.55 -4.92
N CYS A 36 -2.33 3.18 -6.11
CA CYS A 36 -2.17 1.79 -6.53
C CYS A 36 -0.69 1.49 -6.74
N ALA A 37 -0.21 0.42 -6.14
CA ALA A 37 1.17 -0.06 -6.25
C ALA A 37 1.22 -1.60 -6.30
N PHE A 38 2.42 -2.18 -6.29
CA PHE A 38 2.64 -3.62 -6.24
C PHE A 38 3.55 -3.96 -5.06
N HIS A 39 3.14 -4.94 -4.28
CA HIS A 39 3.84 -5.38 -3.08
C HIS A 39 4.44 -6.77 -3.29
N PRO A 40 5.73 -6.88 -3.63
CA PRO A 40 6.47 -8.14 -3.47
C PRO A 40 6.54 -8.56 -1.99
N TYR A 41 6.46 -9.87 -1.74
CA TYR A 41 6.68 -10.40 -0.39
C TYR A 41 8.16 -10.22 -0.02
N ALA A 42 8.45 -9.73 1.19
CA ALA A 42 9.83 -9.43 1.56
C ALA A 42 10.76 -10.66 1.47
N HIS A 43 10.23 -11.85 1.74
CA HIS A 43 10.96 -13.11 1.79
C HIS A 43 10.86 -13.92 0.48
N ASP A 44 9.93 -13.57 -0.41
CA ASP A 44 9.67 -14.26 -1.67
C ASP A 44 9.44 -13.26 -2.79
N LYS A 45 10.51 -12.96 -3.52
CA LYS A 45 10.51 -12.01 -4.64
C LYS A 45 9.84 -12.58 -5.90
N THR A 46 9.45 -13.86 -5.92
CA THR A 46 8.73 -14.45 -7.06
C THR A 46 7.24 -14.15 -7.04
N ARG A 47 6.76 -13.55 -5.94
CA ARG A 47 5.36 -13.21 -5.73
C ARG A 47 5.23 -11.73 -5.43
N ALA A 48 4.27 -11.10 -6.08
CA ALA A 48 3.84 -9.76 -5.78
C ALA A 48 2.33 -9.65 -5.99
N VAL A 49 1.70 -8.81 -5.18
CA VAL A 49 0.26 -8.56 -5.23
C VAL A 49 -0.02 -7.08 -5.46
N ARG A 50 -1.13 -6.79 -6.15
CA ARG A 50 -1.60 -5.42 -6.29
C ARG A 50 -2.09 -4.89 -4.94
N ALA A 51 -1.81 -3.63 -4.66
CA ALA A 51 -2.19 -2.98 -3.42
C ALA A 51 -2.79 -1.59 -3.68
N HIS A 52 -4.01 -1.41 -3.23
CA HIS A 52 -4.73 -0.13 -3.25
C HIS A 52 -4.69 0.49 -1.86
N HIS A 53 -3.90 1.54 -1.73
CA HIS A 53 -3.71 2.29 -0.50
C HIS A 53 -4.71 3.43 -0.41
N PHE A 54 -5.41 3.50 0.71
CA PHE A 54 -6.31 4.59 1.06
C PHE A 54 -5.72 5.32 2.26
N CYS A 55 -5.07 6.44 1.98
CA CYS A 55 -4.18 7.11 2.91
C CYS A 55 -4.78 8.38 3.52
N THR A 56 -4.42 8.59 4.78
CA THR A 56 -4.52 9.87 5.49
C THR A 56 -3.11 10.38 5.78
N HIS A 57 -2.83 11.64 5.45
CA HIS A 57 -1.64 12.33 5.95
C HIS A 57 -1.86 12.68 7.43
N PHE A 58 -1.52 11.75 8.33
CA PHE A 58 -1.74 11.88 9.76
C PHE A 58 -0.94 13.05 10.36
N ARG A 59 0.28 13.25 9.88
CA ARG A 59 1.14 14.42 10.10
C ARG A 59 1.89 14.73 8.79
N PRO A 60 2.49 15.93 8.64
CA PRO A 60 3.25 16.27 7.42
C PRO A 60 4.39 15.29 7.09
N ASP A 61 4.90 14.57 8.09
CA ASP A 61 6.01 13.64 8.00
C ASP A 61 5.59 12.16 8.09
N MET A 62 4.28 11.88 8.17
CA MET A 62 3.75 10.53 8.39
C MET A 62 2.37 10.31 7.77
N HIS A 63 2.27 9.34 6.87
CA HIS A 63 0.98 8.86 6.33
C HIS A 63 0.59 7.53 6.97
N GLN A 64 -0.72 7.28 7.00
CA GLN A 64 -1.31 6.01 7.43
C GLN A 64 -2.26 5.55 6.34
N CYS A 65 -2.05 4.34 5.85
CA CYS A 65 -2.83 3.77 4.76
C CYS A 65 -3.48 2.46 5.22
N VAL A 66 -4.76 2.31 4.90
CA VAL A 66 -5.41 0.99 4.86
C VAL A 66 -5.31 0.47 3.43
N ILE A 67 -4.98 -0.81 3.28
CA ILE A 67 -4.66 -1.40 1.98
C ILE A 67 -5.71 -2.43 1.62
N TYR A 68 -6.22 -2.32 0.41
CA TYR A 68 -7.14 -3.27 -0.22
C TYR A 68 -6.50 -3.94 -1.44
N ASP A 69 -7.00 -5.10 -1.84
CA ASP A 69 -6.53 -5.81 -3.04
C ASP A 69 -7.11 -5.26 -4.36
N GLY A 70 -8.08 -4.34 -4.27
CA GLY A 70 -8.76 -3.75 -5.41
C GLY A 70 -9.39 -2.39 -5.07
N PRO A 71 -9.88 -1.66 -6.09
CA PRO A 71 -10.47 -0.33 -5.90
C PRO A 71 -12.00 -0.36 -5.69
N GLY A 72 -12.66 -1.51 -5.85
CA GLY A 72 -14.12 -1.64 -5.83
C GLY A 72 -14.72 -2.02 -4.47
N ASP A 73 -16.04 -1.99 -4.38
CA ASP A 73 -16.80 -2.19 -3.13
C ASP A 73 -16.61 -3.56 -2.47
N ASN A 74 -16.20 -4.57 -3.23
CA ASN A 74 -15.96 -5.94 -2.74
C ASN A 74 -14.47 -6.22 -2.46
N ALA A 75 -13.62 -5.19 -2.45
CA ALA A 75 -12.20 -5.37 -2.20
C ALA A 75 -11.96 -5.86 -0.77
N ARG A 76 -11.00 -6.77 -0.62
CA ARG A 76 -10.58 -7.33 0.66
C ARG A 76 -9.63 -6.36 1.34
N LEU A 77 -9.82 -6.10 2.64
CA LEU A 77 -8.82 -5.40 3.45
C LEU A 77 -7.62 -6.35 3.65
N ILE A 78 -6.49 -6.04 3.03
CA ILE A 78 -5.33 -6.93 3.02
C ILE A 78 -4.21 -6.49 3.94
N GLY A 79 -4.15 -5.23 4.37
CA GLY A 79 -3.06 -4.77 5.21
C GLY A 79 -3.09 -3.28 5.56
N ILE A 80 -1.97 -2.82 6.10
CA ILE A 80 -1.71 -1.42 6.41
C ILE A 80 -0.30 -1.03 5.98
N GLU A 81 -0.13 0.26 5.71
CA GLU A 81 1.18 0.87 5.54
C GLU A 81 1.30 2.14 6.38
N TYR A 82 2.49 2.31 6.96
CA TYR A 82 2.95 3.59 7.47
C TYR A 82 4.01 4.14 6.52
N ILE A 83 3.81 5.36 6.07
CA ILE A 83 4.78 6.06 5.21
C ILE A 83 5.42 7.17 6.02
N VAL A 84 6.75 7.28 5.97
CA VAL A 84 7.48 8.36 6.63
C VAL A 84 8.45 9.04 5.69
N THR A 85 8.74 10.31 5.95
CA THR A 85 9.76 11.05 5.21
C THR A 85 11.16 10.50 5.46
N ASP A 86 12.08 10.77 4.53
CA ASP A 86 13.50 10.47 4.71
C ASP A 86 14.11 11.03 6.00
N ALA A 87 13.68 12.21 6.43
CA ALA A 87 14.12 12.81 7.69
C ALA A 87 13.74 11.94 8.90
N VAL A 88 12.51 11.42 8.94
CA VAL A 88 12.05 10.52 10.01
C VAL A 88 12.75 9.18 9.90
N PHE A 89 12.83 8.60 8.70
CA PHE A 89 13.47 7.31 8.47
C PHE A 89 14.91 7.26 9.00
N LYS A 90 15.69 8.31 8.75
CA LYS A 90 17.08 8.41 9.21
C LYS A 90 17.24 8.41 10.73
N THR A 91 16.18 8.73 11.48
CA THR A 91 16.18 8.68 12.95
C THR A 91 15.86 7.31 13.53
N LEU A 92 15.39 6.36 12.69
CA LEU A 92 15.03 5.02 13.13
C LEU A 92 16.28 4.21 13.51
N PRO A 93 16.20 3.32 14.50
CA PRO A 93 17.25 2.33 14.75
C PRO A 93 17.46 1.43 13.52
N ASP A 94 18.70 1.01 13.25
CA ASP A 94 18.99 0.18 12.07
C ASP A 94 18.26 -1.17 12.07
N GLU A 95 17.95 -1.72 13.24
CA GLU A 95 17.11 -2.92 13.37
C GLU A 95 15.67 -2.68 12.90
N GLU A 96 15.15 -1.46 13.10
CA GLU A 96 13.81 -1.08 12.64
C GLU A 96 13.80 -0.82 11.13
N LYS A 97 14.85 -0.23 10.56
CA LYS A 97 14.95 0.10 9.13
C LYS A 97 14.74 -1.11 8.20
N LYS A 98 15.04 -2.32 8.66
CA LYS A 98 14.85 -3.58 7.92
C LYS A 98 13.39 -3.88 7.54
N TYR A 99 12.43 -3.24 8.21
CA TYR A 99 11.00 -3.37 7.93
C TYR A 99 10.48 -2.39 6.87
N TRP A 100 11.34 -1.54 6.33
CA TRP A 100 10.94 -0.44 5.47
C TRP A 100 11.52 -0.59 4.06
N HIS A 101 10.74 -0.19 3.07
CA HIS A 101 11.18 -0.10 1.69
C HIS A 101 11.12 1.35 1.21
N SER A 102 11.90 1.71 0.19
CA SER A 102 11.86 3.04 -0.40
C SER A 102 10.85 3.11 -1.55
N HIS A 103 10.18 4.25 -1.69
CA HIS A 103 9.21 4.45 -2.79
C HIS A 103 9.84 5.00 -4.07
N LYS A 104 11.15 5.28 -4.08
CA LYS A 104 11.83 5.97 -5.18
C LYS A 104 11.58 5.29 -6.52
N TYR A 105 11.86 3.99 -6.60
CA TYR A 105 11.74 3.25 -7.85
C TYR A 105 10.29 3.14 -8.30
N GLU A 106 9.33 2.84 -7.42
CA GLU A 106 7.92 2.74 -7.84
C GLU A 106 7.37 4.06 -8.37
N VAL A 107 7.80 5.19 -7.78
CA VAL A 107 7.45 6.52 -8.29
C VAL A 107 8.11 6.76 -9.64
N GLU A 108 9.43 6.59 -9.77
CA GLU A 108 10.14 6.90 -11.02
C GLU A 108 9.74 5.98 -12.18
N SER A 109 9.50 4.71 -11.90
CA SER A 109 9.18 3.67 -12.90
C SER A 109 7.75 3.75 -13.45
N GLY A 110 6.87 4.55 -12.85
CA GLY A 110 5.45 4.58 -13.17
C GLY A 110 4.61 3.52 -12.46
N LEU A 111 5.18 2.67 -11.61
CA LEU A 111 4.43 1.58 -10.97
C LEU A 111 3.46 2.06 -9.89
N LEU A 112 3.86 3.05 -9.09
CA LEU A 112 2.99 3.74 -8.14
C LEU A 112 2.13 4.76 -8.89
N MET A 113 0.82 4.63 -8.75
CA MET A 113 -0.18 5.46 -9.43
C MET A 113 -1.09 6.15 -8.44
N LEU A 114 -1.38 7.44 -8.63
CA LEU A 114 -2.61 8.00 -8.06
C LEU A 114 -3.80 7.48 -8.84
N VAL A 115 -4.79 6.96 -8.12
CA VAL A 115 -6.03 6.48 -8.72
C VAL A 115 -7.05 7.61 -8.71
N ALA A 116 -7.37 8.11 -9.90
CA ALA A 116 -8.38 9.13 -10.08
C ALA A 116 -9.80 8.51 -10.12
N LYS A 117 -10.81 9.33 -9.80
CA LYS A 117 -12.21 8.93 -9.99
C LYS A 117 -12.50 8.73 -11.48
N ALA A 118 -13.40 7.80 -11.78
CA ALA A 118 -13.91 7.61 -13.14
C ALA A 118 -14.42 8.94 -13.73
N GLY A 119 -14.05 9.20 -14.99
CA GLY A 119 -14.39 10.43 -15.71
C GLY A 119 -13.42 11.58 -15.53
N VAL A 120 -12.41 11.49 -14.65
CA VAL A 120 -11.30 12.45 -14.62
C VAL A 120 -10.36 12.16 -15.80
N PRO A 121 -10.09 13.14 -16.69
CA PRO A 121 -9.17 12.92 -17.81
C PRO A 121 -7.74 12.63 -17.34
N ASN A 122 -7.06 11.68 -17.99
CA ASN A 122 -5.68 11.31 -17.63
C ASN A 122 -4.73 12.51 -17.59
N ALA A 123 -4.78 13.41 -18.58
CA ALA A 123 -3.93 14.60 -18.60
C ALA A 123 -4.14 15.52 -17.37
N ALA A 124 -5.37 15.60 -16.84
CA ALA A 124 -5.64 16.36 -15.63
C ALA A 124 -5.11 15.64 -14.38
N ALA A 125 -5.24 14.30 -14.32
CA ALA A 125 -4.67 13.49 -13.25
C ALA A 125 -3.13 13.49 -13.28
N ASP A 126 -2.53 13.49 -14.47
CA ASP A 126 -1.09 13.55 -14.72
C ASP A 126 -0.46 14.85 -14.19
N GLU A 127 -1.13 15.99 -14.37
CA GLU A 127 -0.69 17.26 -13.79
C GLU A 127 -0.91 17.28 -12.27
N ALA A 128 -2.07 16.80 -11.81
CA ALA A 128 -2.43 16.82 -10.40
C ALA A 128 -1.58 15.88 -9.53
N GLU A 129 -0.99 14.82 -10.10
CA GLU A 129 -0.15 13.89 -9.33
C GLU A 129 1.24 14.42 -9.01
N GLN A 130 1.75 15.41 -9.76
CA GLN A 130 3.16 15.79 -9.70
C GLN A 130 3.64 16.18 -8.29
N PRO A 131 2.91 17.00 -7.50
CA PRO A 131 3.31 17.31 -6.13
C PRO A 131 3.37 16.08 -5.24
N ALA A 132 2.42 15.13 -5.41
CA ALA A 132 2.40 13.90 -4.65
C ALA A 132 3.57 12.99 -5.04
N MET A 133 3.93 12.90 -6.32
CA MET A 133 5.08 12.11 -6.77
C MET A 133 6.40 12.68 -6.24
N LEU A 134 6.56 14.01 -6.23
CA LEU A 134 7.74 14.66 -5.67
C LEU A 134 7.91 14.40 -4.17
N GLU A 135 6.79 14.37 -3.43
CA GLU A 135 6.78 14.02 -2.00
C GLU A 135 7.08 12.53 -1.80
N LEU A 136 6.26 11.64 -2.38
CA LEU A 136 6.34 10.19 -2.16
C LEU A 136 7.69 9.61 -2.58
N ARG A 137 8.32 10.15 -3.62
CA ARG A 137 9.65 9.70 -4.06
C ARG A 137 10.68 9.65 -2.93
N LYS A 138 10.57 10.54 -1.93
CA LYS A 138 11.52 10.70 -0.82
C LYS A 138 11.01 10.10 0.49
N THR A 139 10.15 9.10 0.40
CA THR A 139 9.52 8.46 1.56
C THR A 139 9.81 6.96 1.60
N TYR A 140 9.58 6.38 2.77
CA TYR A 140 9.75 4.97 3.06
C TYR A 140 8.47 4.39 3.63
N GLY A 141 8.10 3.19 3.19
CA GLY A 141 6.90 2.46 3.59
C GLY A 141 7.22 1.28 4.50
N LYS A 142 6.50 1.14 5.62
CA LYS A 142 6.45 -0.10 6.42
C LYS A 142 5.10 -0.75 6.21
N THR A 143 5.11 -1.84 5.43
CA THR A 143 3.89 -2.47 4.94
C THR A 143 3.74 -3.88 5.46
N ILE A 144 2.62 -4.12 6.14
CA ILE A 144 2.25 -5.43 6.66
C ILE A 144 0.92 -5.84 6.05
N HIS A 145 0.92 -6.97 5.34
CA HIS A 145 -0.29 -7.62 4.90
C HIS A 145 -0.74 -8.65 5.93
N THR A 146 -2.01 -8.58 6.33
CA THR A 146 -2.66 -9.55 7.22
C THR A 146 -3.49 -10.58 6.45
N TRP A 147 -3.64 -10.42 5.13
CA TRP A 147 -4.34 -11.37 4.27
C TRP A 147 -3.48 -11.76 3.06
N VAL A 148 -2.98 -13.00 3.04
CA VAL A 148 -2.24 -13.61 1.92
C VAL A 148 -3.26 -14.17 0.90
N PHE A 149 -4.01 -13.27 0.26
CA PHE A 149 -5.18 -13.64 -0.54
C PHE A 149 -4.85 -14.40 -1.83
N ASP A 150 -3.60 -14.35 -2.29
CA ASP A 150 -3.10 -15.09 -3.45
C ASP A 150 -2.89 -16.59 -3.13
N GLU A 151 -2.88 -16.97 -1.85
CA GLU A 151 -2.90 -18.38 -1.40
C GLU A 151 -4.23 -18.76 -0.72
N HIS A 152 -4.78 -17.84 0.09
CA HIS A 152 -5.98 -18.05 0.88
C HIS A 152 -7.04 -17.03 0.48
N PRO A 153 -7.72 -17.20 -0.67
CA PRO A 153 -8.59 -16.17 -1.22
C PRO A 153 -9.85 -15.91 -0.37
N ASP A 154 -10.31 -16.90 0.39
CA ASP A 154 -11.58 -16.84 1.11
C ASP A 154 -11.46 -16.26 2.54
N LEU A 155 -10.30 -16.42 3.20
CA LEU A 155 -10.09 -16.00 4.59
C LEU A 155 -8.65 -15.52 4.82
N PRO A 156 -8.43 -14.54 5.72
CA PRO A 156 -7.10 -14.05 6.10
C PRO A 156 -6.41 -15.04 7.06
N LEU A 157 -5.92 -16.15 6.50
CA LEU A 157 -5.23 -17.20 7.25
C LEU A 157 -3.73 -16.92 7.37
N GLY A 158 -3.13 -17.41 8.46
CA GLY A 158 -1.69 -17.38 8.69
C GLY A 158 -1.17 -16.10 9.35
N PRO A 159 0.15 -16.02 9.59
CA PRO A 159 0.77 -14.85 10.19
C PRO A 159 0.84 -13.68 9.19
N PRO A 160 0.88 -12.43 9.70
CA PRO A 160 1.10 -11.26 8.85
C PRO A 160 2.40 -11.37 8.05
N GLN A 161 2.42 -10.81 6.85
CA GLN A 161 3.56 -10.79 5.95
C GLN A 161 4.12 -9.38 5.83
N LEU A 162 5.45 -9.28 5.94
CA LEU A 162 6.16 -8.07 5.58
C LEU A 162 6.22 -7.94 4.07
N MET A 163 5.81 -6.79 3.56
CA MET A 163 5.84 -6.47 2.14
C MET A 163 6.92 -5.44 1.84
N MET A 164 7.46 -5.53 0.64
CA MET A 164 8.49 -4.62 0.13
C MET A 164 7.98 -3.95 -1.14
N SER A 165 8.85 -3.14 -1.71
CA SER A 165 8.70 -2.53 -3.02
C SER A 165 9.76 -3.08 -3.97
N TRP A 166 9.49 -3.00 -5.28
CA TRP A 166 10.54 -3.25 -6.26
C TRP A 166 11.51 -2.07 -6.32
N THR A 167 12.79 -2.35 -6.55
CA THR A 167 13.84 -1.31 -6.57
C THR A 167 14.53 -1.15 -7.91
N ASP A 168 14.26 -2.03 -8.88
CA ASP A 168 14.86 -2.01 -10.21
C ASP A 168 14.02 -2.79 -11.24
N ASP A 169 14.29 -2.54 -12.53
CA ASP A 169 13.58 -3.19 -13.65
C ASP A 169 13.78 -4.71 -13.70
N ALA A 170 14.87 -5.25 -13.15
CA ALA A 170 15.14 -6.68 -13.18
C ALA A 170 14.20 -7.47 -12.25
N GLN A 171 13.72 -6.84 -11.17
CA GLN A 171 12.75 -7.40 -10.25
C GLN A 171 11.31 -7.43 -10.79
N VAL A 172 11.02 -6.58 -11.78
CA VAL A 172 9.69 -6.50 -12.41
C VAL A 172 9.47 -7.62 -13.44
N ARG A 173 10.55 -8.23 -13.92
CA ARG A 173 10.48 -9.30 -14.93
C ARG A 173 9.63 -10.47 -14.45
N GLY A 174 8.65 -10.87 -15.26
CA GLY A 174 7.67 -11.90 -14.92
C GLY A 174 6.35 -11.37 -14.35
N PHE A 175 6.22 -10.05 -14.14
CA PHE A 175 5.00 -9.39 -13.66
C PHE A 175 4.33 -8.50 -14.72
N GLU A 176 4.77 -8.59 -15.98
CA GLU A 176 4.27 -7.75 -17.07
C GLU A 176 2.75 -7.89 -17.27
N ASP A 177 2.22 -9.11 -17.18
CA ASP A 177 0.78 -9.36 -17.31
C ASP A 177 -0.02 -8.74 -16.16
N ALA A 178 0.53 -8.77 -14.93
CA ALA A 178 -0.12 -8.16 -13.77
C ALA A 178 -0.17 -6.63 -13.89
N ILE A 179 0.91 -6.02 -14.41
CA ILE A 179 1.00 -4.59 -14.69
C ILE A 179 0.05 -4.20 -15.82
N ALA A 180 0.04 -4.96 -16.92
CA ALA A 180 -0.86 -4.73 -18.05
C ALA A 180 -2.34 -4.82 -17.64
N ALA A 181 -2.69 -5.80 -16.78
CA ALA A 181 -4.03 -5.93 -16.25
C ALA A 181 -4.44 -4.73 -15.37
N ARG A 182 -3.53 -4.22 -14.53
CA ARG A 182 -3.76 -2.99 -13.74
C ARG A 182 -3.94 -1.78 -14.65
N ASP A 183 -3.06 -1.62 -15.63
CA ASP A 183 -3.08 -0.49 -16.57
C ASP A 183 -4.38 -0.46 -17.37
N ALA A 184 -4.86 -1.63 -17.82
CA ALA A 184 -6.15 -1.77 -18.47
C ALA A 184 -7.33 -1.46 -17.55
N GLU A 185 -7.32 -1.92 -16.30
CA GLU A 185 -8.37 -1.65 -15.31
C GLU A 185 -8.47 -0.15 -14.99
N LEU A 186 -7.34 0.52 -14.80
CA LEU A 186 -7.29 1.93 -14.43
C LEU A 186 -7.30 2.89 -15.64
N GLY A 187 -7.16 2.37 -16.87
CA GLY A 187 -7.08 3.18 -18.09
C GLY A 187 -5.81 4.04 -18.15
N VAL A 188 -4.69 3.55 -17.64
CA VAL A 188 -3.40 4.26 -17.55
C VAL A 188 -2.29 3.53 -18.31
N SER A 189 -1.09 4.13 -18.37
CA SER A 189 0.10 3.49 -18.92
C SER A 189 1.28 3.68 -17.97
N THR A 190 1.83 2.57 -17.46
CA THR A 190 3.03 2.55 -16.61
C THR A 190 4.22 3.21 -17.32
N GLU A 191 4.48 2.81 -18.57
CA GLU A 191 5.55 3.40 -19.39
C GLU A 191 5.28 4.86 -19.74
N GLY A 192 4.03 5.23 -19.98
CA GLY A 192 3.64 6.63 -20.20
C GLY A 192 3.93 7.50 -18.97
N LYS A 193 3.60 7.00 -17.77
CA LYS A 193 3.88 7.67 -16.50
C LYS A 193 5.36 7.77 -16.22
N ARG A 194 6.14 6.71 -16.48
CA ARG A 194 7.62 6.74 -16.43
C ARG A 194 8.17 7.91 -17.25
N LYS A 195 7.81 7.99 -18.54
CA LYS A 195 8.25 9.06 -19.44
C LYS A 195 7.81 10.45 -19.02
N LEU A 196 6.56 10.59 -18.56
CA LEU A 196 6.05 11.85 -18.03
C LEU A 196 6.89 12.34 -16.84
N ARG A 197 7.17 11.42 -15.90
CA ARG A 197 7.87 11.70 -14.65
C ARG A 197 9.33 12.09 -14.87
N GLU A 198 10.00 11.56 -15.88
CA GLU A 198 11.34 12.02 -16.30
C GLU A 198 11.39 13.53 -16.61
N GLY A 199 10.26 14.14 -16.99
CA GLY A 199 10.17 15.56 -17.32
C GLY A 199 10.21 16.51 -16.11
N TYR A 200 9.85 16.05 -14.91
CA TYR A 200 9.73 16.91 -13.73
C TYR A 200 10.37 16.35 -12.45
N ILE A 201 10.60 15.04 -12.37
CA ILE A 201 11.30 14.42 -11.24
C ILE A 201 12.82 14.61 -11.42
N PRO A 202 13.51 15.23 -10.45
CA PRO A 202 14.97 15.36 -10.51
C PRO A 202 15.65 13.99 -10.51
N LYS A 203 16.56 13.77 -11.46
CA LYS A 203 17.37 12.53 -11.54
C LYS A 203 18.23 12.35 -10.28
N ASP A 204 18.79 13.43 -9.79
CA ASP A 204 19.67 13.45 -8.61
C ASP A 204 18.93 13.96 -7.35
N GLY A 205 19.62 13.93 -6.20
CA GLY A 205 19.18 14.61 -4.98
C GLY A 205 18.34 13.79 -4.01
N PHE A 206 18.17 12.49 -4.26
CA PHE A 206 17.71 11.54 -3.26
C PHE A 206 18.18 10.12 -3.62
N GLU A 207 18.97 9.52 -2.75
CA GLU A 207 19.32 8.10 -2.81
C GLU A 207 18.78 7.43 -1.54
N PRO A 208 18.04 6.32 -1.66
CA PRO A 208 17.56 5.58 -0.49
C PRO A 208 18.72 5.17 0.42
N ASP A 209 18.48 5.23 1.74
CA ASP A 209 19.40 4.73 2.74
C ASP A 209 19.54 3.20 2.59
N ALA A 210 20.78 2.70 2.59
CA ALA A 210 21.11 1.30 2.34
C ALA A 210 20.56 0.30 3.38
N HIS A 211 20.01 0.79 4.50
CA HIS A 211 19.34 -0.04 5.50
C HIS A 211 17.84 -0.22 5.23
N ALA A 212 17.25 0.60 4.36
CA ALA A 212 15.96 0.29 3.72
C ALA A 212 16.15 -0.82 2.68
N ASP A 213 15.05 -1.32 2.12
CA ASP A 213 15.08 -2.31 1.03
C ASP A 213 15.96 -3.52 1.37
N TYR A 214 16.00 -3.88 2.66
CA TYR A 214 16.97 -4.81 3.23
C TYR A 214 17.13 -6.14 2.46
N PRO A 215 16.06 -6.75 1.91
CA PRO A 215 16.18 -7.96 1.09
C PRO A 215 16.95 -7.79 -0.22
N VAL A 216 17.06 -6.58 -0.74
CA VAL A 216 17.84 -6.27 -1.95
C VAL A 216 19.32 -6.24 -1.63
N HIS A 217 19.71 -5.55 -0.56
CA HIS A 217 21.13 -5.32 -0.25
C HIS A 217 21.80 -6.46 0.53
N SER A 218 21.04 -7.19 1.35
CA SER A 218 21.61 -8.20 2.25
C SER A 218 21.53 -9.65 1.75
N GLY A 219 20.64 -9.92 0.77
CA GLY A 219 20.24 -11.28 0.40
C GLY A 219 19.48 -12.04 1.49
N LYS A 220 19.12 -11.37 2.59
CA LYS A 220 18.33 -11.90 3.71
C LYS A 220 17.06 -11.09 3.87
N SER A 221 16.04 -11.69 4.46
CA SER A 221 14.78 -11.00 4.70
C SER A 221 14.27 -11.23 6.11
N VAL A 222 13.37 -10.35 6.55
CA VAL A 222 12.60 -10.55 7.78
C VAL A 222 11.32 -11.30 7.42
N TYR A 223 11.12 -12.43 8.09
CA TYR A 223 9.92 -13.26 7.95
C TYR A 223 9.27 -13.40 9.32
N LEU A 224 7.98 -13.04 9.42
CA LEU A 224 7.26 -13.03 10.69
C LEU A 224 6.73 -14.43 10.98
N LYS A 225 7.38 -15.14 11.91
CA LYS A 225 6.93 -16.45 12.40
C LYS A 225 6.21 -16.30 13.73
N PRO A 226 5.01 -16.88 13.89
CA PRO A 226 4.37 -16.95 15.19
C PRO A 226 5.20 -17.85 16.12
N VAL A 227 5.34 -17.44 17.37
CA VAL A 227 6.01 -18.19 18.44
C VAL A 227 5.08 -18.22 19.63
N GLU A 228 4.80 -19.40 20.16
CA GLU A 228 4.02 -19.55 21.39
C GLU A 228 4.83 -19.05 22.59
N VAL A 229 4.19 -18.25 23.44
CA VAL A 229 4.78 -17.72 24.66
C VAL A 229 3.76 -17.82 25.79
N ASP A 230 4.24 -18.00 27.02
CA ASP A 230 3.36 -18.05 28.17
C ASP A 230 2.63 -16.72 28.37
N VAL A 231 1.33 -16.80 28.65
CA VAL A 231 0.54 -15.64 29.03
C VAL A 231 1.01 -15.16 30.40
N LYS A 232 1.45 -13.91 30.49
CA LYS A 232 1.74 -13.27 31.78
C LYS A 232 0.42 -13.07 32.53
N LEU A 233 0.19 -13.90 33.55
CA LEU A 233 -0.89 -13.70 34.50
C LEU A 233 -0.41 -12.70 35.57
N ALA A 234 -1.34 -11.85 36.03
CA ALA A 234 -1.10 -10.84 37.07
C ALA A 234 -0.72 -11.45 38.41
#